data_AF-A0A259PFY0-F1
#
_entry.id   AF-A0A259PFY0-F1
#
_cell.length_a   1.000
_cell.length_b   1.000
_cell.length_c   1.000
_cell.angle_alpha   90.00
_cell.angle_beta   90.00
_cell.angle_gamma   90.00
#
_symmetry.space_group_name_H-M   'P 1'
#
loop_
_entity.id
_entity.type
_entity.pdbx_description
1 polymer ?
#
loop_
_entity_poly.entity_id
_entity_poly.type
_entity_poly.pdbx_seq_one_letter_code
_entity_poly.pdbx_strand_id
1 'polypeptide(L)'
;MAYVQDGYFPVARTGAVLEALAQSRARLIFVAMGVPRQEQFIHRHDAELGDTVRLGVGALFDFYSGTMPRAPSVLRRLGMEWLFRLLVEPRRLFRRYVLGNPRFLARVMWRRLLSRATLTHAPLSG
;
A
#
# COMPACT_ATOMS: atom_id res chain seq x y z
N MET A 1 12.46 -22.48 4.21
CA MET A 1 11.76 -22.36 5.51
C MET A 1 11.02 -21.03 5.49
N ALA A 2 9.77 -20.96 5.94
CA ALA A 2 9.01 -19.71 5.97
C ALA A 2 9.24 -19.01 7.31
N TYR A 3 9.60 -17.73 7.29
CA TYR A 3 9.68 -16.88 8.47
C TYR A 3 8.42 -16.00 8.56
N VAL A 4 7.85 -15.88 9.77
CA VAL A 4 6.63 -15.12 10.02
C VAL A 4 6.84 -14.25 11.26
N GLN A 5 6.45 -12.99 11.17
CA GLN A 5 6.51 -12.01 12.26
C GLN A 5 5.26 -11.12 12.19
N ASP A 6 4.68 -10.76 13.34
CA ASP A 6 3.58 -9.81 13.39
C ASP A 6 4.02 -8.41 12.95
N GLY A 7 3.10 -7.60 12.45
CA GLY A 7 3.40 -6.25 11.98
C GLY A 7 3.43 -5.17 13.08
N TYR A 8 3.29 -5.50 14.37
CA TYR A 8 3.10 -4.55 15.46
C TYR A 8 4.30 -4.45 16.42
N PHE A 9 5.45 -5.00 16.03
CA PHE A 9 6.67 -4.93 16.85
C PHE A 9 7.17 -3.48 17.06
N PRO A 10 7.79 -3.19 18.22
CA PRO A 10 8.42 -1.91 18.50
C PRO A 10 9.59 -1.61 17.57
N VAL A 11 9.86 -0.33 17.30
CA VAL A 11 10.99 0.10 16.43
C VAL A 11 12.33 -0.49 16.90
N ALA A 12 12.53 -0.64 18.21
CA ALA A 12 13.73 -1.26 18.79
C ALA A 12 13.97 -2.71 18.32
N ARG A 13 12.91 -3.45 17.94
CA ARG A 13 13.02 -4.82 17.40
C ARG A 13 13.29 -4.89 15.91
N THR A 14 13.29 -3.76 15.20
CA THR A 14 13.44 -3.75 13.73
C THR A 14 14.71 -4.46 13.27
N GLY A 15 15.85 -4.23 13.95
CA GLY A 15 17.12 -4.88 13.61
C GLY A 15 17.04 -6.40 13.69
N ALA A 16 16.45 -6.94 14.77
CA ALA A 16 16.28 -8.38 14.94
C ALA A 16 15.36 -9.00 13.86
N VAL A 17 14.33 -8.26 13.43
CA VAL A 17 13.44 -8.70 12.34
C VAL A 17 14.17 -8.73 11.00
N LEU A 18 14.97 -7.70 10.70
CA LEU A 18 15.78 -7.66 9.47
C LEU A 18 16.83 -8.77 9.44
N GLU A 19 17.46 -9.04 10.57
CA GLU A 19 18.43 -10.13 10.70
C GLU A 19 17.76 -11.50 10.49
N ALA A 20 16.60 -11.74 11.11
CA ALA A 20 15.83 -12.96 10.90
C ALA A 20 15.37 -13.12 9.43
N LEU A 21 14.99 -12.01 8.77
CA LEU A 21 14.66 -12.02 7.34
C LEU A 21 15.87 -12.40 6.48
N ALA A 22 17.04 -11.82 6.75
CA ALA A 22 18.27 -12.16 6.03
C ALA A 22 18.66 -13.64 6.23
N GLN A 23 18.59 -14.13 7.47
CA GLN A 23 18.86 -15.54 7.80
C GLN A 23 17.87 -16.50 7.13
N SER A 24 16.61 -16.08 6.94
CA SER A 24 15.59 -16.89 6.27
C SER A 24 15.89 -17.15 4.78
N ARG A 25 16.78 -16.35 4.16
CA ARG A 25 17.08 -16.37 2.72
C ARG A 25 15.83 -16.24 1.84
N ALA A 26 14.82 -15.52 2.33
CA ALA A 26 13.60 -15.28 1.57
C ALA A 26 13.90 -14.49 0.29
N ARG A 27 13.39 -14.96 -0.85
CA ARG A 27 13.44 -14.21 -2.12
C ARG A 27 12.21 -13.31 -2.32
N LEU A 28 11.18 -13.53 -1.51
CA LEU A 28 9.91 -12.81 -1.54
C LEU A 28 9.45 -12.51 -0.11
N ILE A 29 9.11 -11.26 0.16
CA ILE A 29 8.59 -10.79 1.45
C ILE A 29 7.24 -10.12 1.22
N PHE A 30 6.23 -10.59 1.95
CA PHE A 30 4.92 -9.93 2.02
C PHE A 30 4.87 -9.02 3.25
N VAL A 31 4.66 -7.72 3.05
CA VAL A 31 4.59 -6.73 4.12
C VAL A 31 3.13 -6.31 4.34
N ALA A 32 2.55 -6.74 5.46
CA ALA A 32 1.15 -6.53 5.82
C ALA A 32 0.99 -5.55 7.01
N MET A 33 1.74 -4.45 7.01
CA MET A 33 1.71 -3.45 8.10
C MET A 33 0.68 -2.34 7.89
N GLY A 34 -0.04 -2.38 6.76
CA GLY A 34 -0.97 -1.34 6.35
C GLY A 34 -0.29 -0.08 5.81
N VAL A 35 -1.08 0.72 5.08
CA VAL A 35 -0.63 1.99 4.48
C VAL A 35 -0.75 3.12 5.51
N PRO A 36 0.27 3.99 5.68
CA PRO A 36 1.51 4.12 4.91
C PRO A 36 2.73 3.39 5.49
N ARG A 37 2.56 2.64 6.59
CA ARG A 37 3.67 2.04 7.34
C ARG A 37 4.45 1.03 6.51
N GLN A 38 3.77 0.21 5.71
CA GLN A 38 4.41 -0.79 4.87
C GLN A 38 5.33 -0.15 3.82
N GLU A 39 4.89 0.94 3.16
CA GLU A 39 5.70 1.63 2.15
C GLU A 39 6.92 2.28 2.80
N GLN A 40 6.72 2.91 3.97
CA GLN A 40 7.81 3.51 4.73
C GLN A 40 8.82 2.48 5.23
N PHE A 41 8.34 1.32 5.68
CA PHE A 41 9.22 0.23 6.13
C PHE A 41 10.07 -0.30 4.97
N ILE A 42 9.44 -0.62 3.84
CA ILE A 42 10.13 -1.10 2.64
C ILE A 42 11.15 -0.08 2.16
N HIS A 43 10.77 1.19 2.11
CA HIS A 43 11.65 2.26 1.63
C HIS A 43 12.82 2.52 2.59
N ARG A 44 12.57 2.53 3.90
CA ARG A 44 13.61 2.80 4.91
C ARG A 44 14.67 1.70 4.97
N HIS A 45 14.26 0.44 4.75
CA HIS A 45 15.14 -0.72 4.87
C HIS A 45 15.48 -1.35 3.52
N ASP A 46 15.47 -0.55 2.45
CA ASP A 46 15.73 -1.04 1.09
C ASP A 46 17.11 -1.69 0.98
N ALA A 47 18.12 -1.06 1.59
CA ALA A 47 19.50 -1.56 1.60
C ALA A 47 19.62 -2.89 2.36
N GLU A 48 19.02 -3.00 3.54
CA GLU A 48 19.09 -4.21 4.38
C GLU A 48 18.31 -5.39 3.77
N LEU A 49 17.28 -5.12 2.98
CA LEU A 49 16.46 -6.14 2.33
C LEU A 49 17.05 -6.62 0.98
N GLY A 50 17.98 -5.87 0.40
CA GLY A 50 18.74 -6.22 -0.80
C GLY A 50 17.86 -6.63 -1.99
N ASP A 51 18.25 -7.70 -2.68
CA ASP A 51 17.61 -8.22 -3.90
C ASP A 51 16.25 -8.92 -3.65
N THR A 52 15.72 -8.83 -2.44
CA THR A 52 14.46 -9.48 -2.09
C THR A 52 13.28 -8.74 -2.68
N VAL A 53 12.38 -9.46 -3.36
CA VAL A 53 11.13 -8.88 -3.87
C VAL A 53 10.21 -8.60 -2.69
N ARG A 54 9.69 -7.36 -2.60
CA ARG A 54 8.87 -6.89 -1.48
C ARG A 54 7.51 -6.47 -1.97
N LEU A 55 6.47 -7.08 -1.42
CA LEU A 55 5.08 -6.82 -1.80
C LEU A 55 4.31 -6.27 -0.60
N GLY A 56 3.93 -5.00 -0.67
CA GLY A 56 3.00 -4.40 0.28
C GLY A 56 1.60 -4.94 0.04
N VAL A 57 1.09 -5.78 0.94
CA VAL A 57 -0.20 -6.47 0.77
C VAL A 57 -1.34 -5.82 1.58
N GLY A 58 -1.02 -4.86 2.44
CA GLY A 58 -2.00 -4.20 3.30
C GLY A 58 -2.76 -5.21 4.16
N ALA A 59 -4.08 -5.10 4.17
CA ALA A 59 -4.97 -5.94 4.97
C ALA A 59 -5.26 -7.34 4.36
N LEU A 60 -4.40 -7.83 3.45
CA LEU A 60 -4.62 -9.11 2.77
C LEU A 60 -4.81 -10.25 3.78
N PHE A 61 -3.92 -10.36 4.77
CA PHE A 61 -4.01 -11.42 5.76
C PHE A 61 -5.22 -11.27 6.67
N ASP A 62 -5.64 -10.05 7.02
CA ASP A 62 -6.87 -9.80 7.78
C ASP A 62 -8.14 -10.28 7.06
N PHE A 63 -8.15 -10.21 5.72
CA PHE A 63 -9.24 -10.77 4.91
C PHE A 63 -9.18 -12.29 4.84
N TYR A 64 -7.98 -12.88 4.74
CA TYR A 64 -7.81 -14.34 4.69
C TYR A 64 -8.07 -15.00 6.05
N SER A 65 -7.75 -14.33 7.16
CA SER A 65 -8.04 -14.81 8.52
C SER A 65 -9.51 -14.65 8.93
N GLY A 66 -10.32 -13.96 8.11
CA GLY A 66 -11.72 -13.66 8.42
C GLY A 66 -11.92 -12.57 9.47
N THR A 67 -10.84 -11.92 9.93
CA THR A 67 -10.90 -10.88 10.96
C THR A 67 -11.57 -9.60 10.45
N MET A 68 -11.42 -9.29 9.16
CA MET A 68 -12.08 -8.15 8.54
C MET A 68 -13.19 -8.60 7.57
N PRO A 69 -14.43 -8.10 7.72
CA PRO A 69 -15.51 -8.46 6.80
C PRO A 69 -15.19 -7.94 5.40
N ARG A 70 -15.18 -8.85 4.43
CA ARG A 70 -15.01 -8.50 3.02
C ARG A 70 -16.34 -7.98 2.48
N ALA A 71 -16.30 -6.95 1.63
CA ALA A 71 -17.51 -6.42 1.01
C ALA A 71 -18.28 -7.53 0.25
N PRO A 72 -19.63 -7.54 0.31
CA PRO A 72 -20.46 -8.45 -0.47
C PRO A 72 -20.05 -8.50 -1.95
N SER A 73 -20.17 -9.68 -2.57
CA SER A 73 -19.74 -9.90 -3.97
C SER A 73 -20.38 -8.93 -4.96
N VAL A 74 -21.64 -8.54 -4.72
CA VAL A 74 -22.36 -7.53 -5.52
C VAL A 74 -21.64 -6.19 -5.48
N LEU A 75 -21.32 -5.67 -4.29
CA LEU A 75 -20.64 -4.38 -4.13
C LEU A 75 -19.22 -4.41 -4.72
N ARG A 76 -18.53 -5.56 -4.63
CA ARG A 76 -17.22 -5.75 -5.27
C ARG A 76 -17.32 -5.69 -6.78
N ARG A 77 -18.31 -6.36 -7.39
CA ARG A 77 -18.55 -6.32 -8.85
C ARG A 77 -18.94 -4.93 -9.34
N LEU A 78 -19.64 -4.15 -8.52
CA LEU A 78 -20.00 -2.77 -8.82
C LEU A 78 -18.87 -1.76 -8.57
N GLY A 79 -17.70 -2.20 -8.10
CA GLY A 79 -16.59 -1.30 -7.73
C GLY A 79 -16.89 -0.43 -6.50
N MET A 80 -17.94 -0.74 -5.74
CA MET A 80 -18.42 0.01 -4.57
C MET A 80 -17.79 -0.45 -3.24
N GLU A 81 -16.70 -1.21 -3.31
CA GLU A 81 -15.99 -1.68 -2.12
C GLU A 81 -15.50 -0.51 -1.24
N TRP A 82 -15.15 0.63 -1.85
CA TRP A 82 -14.75 1.84 -1.12
C TRP A 82 -15.86 2.38 -0.23
N LEU A 83 -17.13 2.31 -0.68
CA LEU A 83 -18.28 2.79 0.08
C LEU A 83 -18.58 1.87 1.26
N PHE A 84 -18.54 0.55 1.03
CA PHE A 84 -18.66 -0.42 2.12
C PHE A 84 -17.57 -0.20 3.19
N ARG A 85 -16.31 -0.02 2.77
CA ARG A 85 -15.21 0.27 3.70
C ARG A 85 -15.43 1.59 4.44
N LEU A 86 -15.94 2.63 3.78
CA LEU A 86 -16.26 3.90 4.43
C LEU A 86 -17.36 3.75 5.49
N LEU A 87 -18.36 2.89 5.26
CA LEU A 87 -19.41 2.61 6.24
C LEU A 87 -18.87 1.82 7.45
N VAL A 88 -17.93 0.90 7.23
CA VAL A 88 -17.31 0.09 8.30
C VAL A 88 -16.30 0.89 9.12
N GLU A 89 -15.49 1.74 8.48
CA GLU A 89 -14.48 2.57 9.16
C GLU A 89 -14.60 4.08 8.81
N PRO A 90 -15.72 4.73 9.18
CA PRO A 90 -16.01 6.10 8.74
C PRO A 90 -14.95 7.08 9.20
N ARG A 91 -14.54 7.02 10.48
CA ARG A 91 -13.55 7.93 11.05
C ARG A 91 -12.17 7.83 10.38
N ARG A 92 -11.74 6.63 10.04
CA ARG A 92 -10.40 6.38 9.46
C ARG A 92 -10.36 6.75 7.97
N LEU A 93 -11.43 6.44 7.23
CA LEU A 93 -11.45 6.58 5.76
C LEU A 93 -12.04 7.90 5.28
N PHE A 94 -12.79 8.64 6.08
CA PHE A 94 -13.40 9.93 5.69
C PHE A 94 -12.36 10.93 5.20
N ARG A 95 -11.26 11.13 5.95
CA ARG A 95 -10.16 12.04 5.53
C ARG A 95 -9.58 11.63 4.19
N ARG A 96 -9.44 10.32 3.93
CA ARG A 96 -8.84 9.83 2.68
C ARG A 96 -9.81 9.96 1.51
N TYR A 97 -11.06 9.53 1.66
CA TYR A 97 -12.00 9.47 0.54
C TYR A 97 -12.78 10.75 0.30
N VAL A 98 -13.21 11.45 1.35
CA VAL A 98 -14.05 12.64 1.20
C VAL A 98 -13.22 13.90 1.02
N LEU A 99 -12.04 13.98 1.64
CA LEU A 99 -11.16 15.15 1.52
C LEU A 99 -9.99 14.91 0.56
N GLY A 100 -9.38 13.73 0.61
CA GLY A 100 -8.20 13.40 -0.20
C GLY A 100 -8.51 13.22 -1.68
N ASN A 101 -9.49 12.37 -2.01
CA ASN A 101 -9.81 12.07 -3.41
C ASN A 101 -10.25 13.30 -4.22
N PRO A 102 -11.16 14.17 -3.74
CA PRO A 102 -11.54 15.37 -4.49
C PRO A 102 -10.37 16.34 -4.69
N ARG A 103 -9.51 16.51 -3.67
CA ARG A 103 -8.29 17.33 -3.79
C ARG A 103 -7.30 16.76 -4.80
N PHE A 104 -7.17 15.44 -4.87
CA PHE A 104 -6.35 14.79 -5.88
C PHE A 104 -6.94 14.99 -7.27
N LEU A 105 -8.23 14.71 -7.45
CA LEU A 105 -8.94 14.89 -8.72
C LEU A 105 -8.85 16.34 -9.21
N ALA A 106 -9.11 17.32 -8.33
CA ALA A 106 -8.98 18.74 -8.65
C ALA A 106 -7.55 19.09 -9.10
N ARG A 107 -6.51 18.60 -8.41
CA ARG A 107 -5.11 18.81 -8.81
C ARG A 107 -4.78 18.19 -10.16
N VAL A 108 -5.28 16.98 -10.44
CA VAL A 108 -5.08 16.31 -11.73
C VAL A 108 -5.82 17.04 -12.85
N MET A 109 -7.07 17.44 -12.63
CA MET A 109 -7.86 18.21 -13.59
C MET A 109 -7.22 19.58 -13.87
N TRP A 110 -6.81 20.29 -12.82
CA TRP A 110 -6.11 21.57 -12.94
C TRP A 110 -4.82 21.43 -13.75
N ARG A 111 -4.01 20.39 -13.47
CA ARG A 111 -2.82 20.08 -14.28
C ARG A 111 -3.20 19.77 -15.73
N ARG A 112 -4.21 18.94 -15.99
CA ARG A 112 -4.63 18.63 -17.37
C ARG A 112 -5.16 19.86 -18.13
N LEU A 113 -5.83 20.78 -17.44
CA LEU A 113 -6.34 22.02 -18.03
C LEU A 113 -5.21 23.02 -18.33
N LEU A 114 -4.21 23.12 -17.44
CA LEU A 114 -3.02 23.96 -17.64
C LEU A 114 -2.00 23.35 -18.63
N SER A 115 -1.89 22.02 -18.71
CA SER A 115 -0.92 21.30 -19.55
C SER A 115 -1.36 21.09 -21.00
N ARG A 116 -2.41 21.78 -21.47
CA ARG A 116 -2.76 21.79 -22.90
C ARG A 116 -1.66 22.40 -23.81
N ALA A 117 -0.61 22.99 -23.24
CA ALA A 117 0.40 23.73 -23.99
C ALA A 117 1.75 23.02 -24.21
N THR A 118 2.00 21.79 -23.74
CA THR A 118 3.32 21.15 -24.00
C THR A 118 3.31 19.63 -23.85
N LEU A 119 2.87 18.94 -24.90
CA LEU A 119 3.27 17.56 -25.18
C LEU A 119 3.76 17.46 -26.63
N THR A 120 4.73 18.29 -26.97
CA THR A 120 5.61 18.01 -28.12
C THR A 120 6.56 16.91 -27.65
N HIS A 121 6.22 15.67 -27.95
CA HIS A 121 7.19 14.57 -27.88
C HIS A 121 8.32 14.91 -28.87
N ALA A 122 9.46 15.38 -28.35
CA ALA A 122 10.69 15.30 -29.11
C ALA A 122 10.98 13.80 -29.32
N PRO A 123 11.13 13.32 -30.58
CA PRO A 123 11.52 11.94 -30.80
C PRO A 123 12.89 11.72 -30.18
N LEU A 124 13.03 10.65 -29.39
CA LEU A 124 14.33 10.18 -28.92
C LEU A 124 15.14 9.80 -30.16
N SER A 125 16.04 10.69 -30.58
CA SER A 125 17.08 10.37 -31.56
C SER A 125 18.02 9.33 -30.95
N GLY A 126 18.40 8.35 -31.78
CA GLY A 126 19.11 7.12 -31.40
C GLY A 126 20.50 7.31 -30.83
#